data_AF-A0A1V5FRD7-F1
#
_entry.id   AF-A0A1V5FRD7-F1
#
_cell.length_a   1.000
_cell.length_b   1.000
_cell.length_c   1.000
_cell.angle_alpha   90.00
_cell.angle_beta   90.00
_cell.angle_gamma   90.00
#
_symmetry.space_group_name_H-M   'P 1'
#
loop_
_entity.id
_entity.type
_entity.pdbx_description
1 polymer ?
#
loop_
_entity_poly.entity_id
_entity_poly.type
_entity_poly.pdbx_seq_one_letter_code
_entity_poly.pdbx_strand_id
1 'polypeptide(L)' 'MAQFGLDPAHYQWYRDFRRYGSVPHAGFGLGFERLVVYVCGLSNIRDAIPYPRAPGSAEF' A
#
# COMPACT_ATOMS: atom_id res chain seq x y z
N MET A 1 12.15 7.29 -11.74
CA MET A 1 12.09 8.50 -10.89
C MET A 1 12.07 9.75 -11.76
N ALA A 2 13.08 10.01 -12.59
CA ALA A 2 13.09 11.16 -13.51
C ALA A 2 11.87 11.23 -14.46
N GLN A 3 11.48 10.09 -15.06
CA GLN A 3 10.28 10.01 -15.92
C GLN A 3 8.97 10.42 -15.22
N PHE A 4 8.88 10.19 -13.91
CA PHE A 4 7.68 10.49 -13.11
C PHE A 4 7.83 11.76 -12.27
N GLY A 5 8.87 12.58 -12.52
CA GLY A 5 9.13 13.82 -11.78
C GLY A 5 9.45 13.61 -10.28
N LEU A 6 9.87 12.42 -9.88
CA LEU A 6 10.21 12.12 -8.49
C LEU A 6 11.65 12.52 -8.17
N ASP A 7 11.84 13.32 -7.13
CA ASP A 7 13.17 13.72 -6.63
C ASP A 7 13.94 12.49 -6.11
N PRO A 8 15.08 12.12 -6.74
CA PRO A 8 15.88 10.98 -6.31
C PRO A 8 16.45 11.09 -4.89
N ALA A 9 16.62 12.30 -4.35
CA ALA A 9 17.21 12.51 -3.02
C ALA A 9 16.33 11.93 -1.90
N HIS A 10 15.00 12.06 -1.99
CA HIS A 10 14.05 11.50 -1.02
C HIS A 10 14.07 9.97 -0.95
N TYR A 11 14.54 9.30 -2.00
CA TYR A 11 14.56 7.84 -2.09
C TYR A 11 15.98 7.27 -2.03
N GLN A 12 16.99 8.07 -1.67
CA GLN A 12 18.39 7.65 -1.67
C GLN A 12 18.59 6.36 -0.86
N TRP A 13 18.03 6.30 0.35
CA TRP A 13 18.06 5.12 1.22
C TRP A 13 17.52 3.85 0.53
N TYR A 14 16.44 3.98 -0.25
CA TYR A 14 15.83 2.86 -0.96
C TYR A 14 16.69 2.43 -2.16
N ARG A 15 17.32 3.40 -2.82
CA ARG A 15 18.19 3.14 -3.98
C ARG A 15 19.49 2.45 -3.56
N ASP A 16 20.01 2.75 -2.38
CA ASP A 16 21.27 2.17 -1.90
C ASP A 16 21.18 0.64 -1.74
N PHE A 17 20.00 0.08 -1.47
CA PHE A 17 19.79 -1.39 -1.49
C PHE A 17 20.12 -2.05 -2.83
N ARG A 18 20.12 -1.29 -3.93
CA ARG A 18 20.39 -1.83 -5.27
C ARG A 18 21.86 -1.66 -5.67
N ARG A 19 22.66 -0.96 -4.86
CA ARG A 19 24.05 -0.58 -5.18
C ARG A 19 25.04 -1.74 -5.04
N TYR A 20 24.82 -2.64 -4.07
CA TYR A 20 25.78 -3.68 -3.70
C TYR A 20 25.28 -5.09 -4.00
N GLY A 21 24.83 -5.31 -5.25
CA GLY A 21 24.28 -6.59 -5.68
C GLY A 21 22.81 -6.74 -5.31
N SER A 22 21.93 -6.37 -6.25
CA SER A 22 20.50 -6.63 -6.12
C SER A 22 20.16 -7.98 -6.74
N VAL A 23 19.25 -8.72 -6.14
CA VAL A 23 18.68 -9.93 -6.72
C VAL A 23 17.44 -9.58 -7.56
N PRO A 24 17.13 -10.31 -8.65
CA PRO A 24 15.83 -10.20 -9.29
C PRO A 24 14.73 -10.57 -8.29
N HIS A 25 13.81 -9.64 -8.01
CA HIS A 25 12.72 -9.82 -7.06
C HIS A 25 11.41 -9.31 -7.66
N ALA A 26 10.31 -9.94 -7.26
CA ALA A 26 8.95 -9.51 -7.56
C ALA A 26 8.08 -9.68 -6.31
N GLY A 27 6.98 -8.94 -6.24
CA GLY A 27 6.03 -9.01 -5.15
C GLY A 27 4.68 -8.44 -5.57
N PHE A 28 3.65 -8.71 -4.76
CA PHE A 28 2.32 -8.15 -4.94
C PHE A 28 1.79 -7.64 -3.61
N GLY A 29 0.81 -6.73 -3.66
CA GLY A 29 0.08 -6.26 -2.50
C GLY A 29 -1.37 -6.74 -2.54
N LEU A 30 -1.93 -7.03 -1.38
CA LEU A 30 -3.33 -7.40 -1.23
C LEU A 30 -3.97 -6.53 -0.13
N GLY A 31 -5.06 -5.85 -0.46
CA GLY A 31 -5.86 -5.15 0.53
C GLY A 31 -6.70 -6.15 1.32
N PHE A 32 -6.40 -6.35 2.58
CA PHE A 32 -7.05 -7.38 3.40
C PHE A 32 -8.54 -7.15 3.55
N GLU A 33 -8.97 -5.92 3.83
CA GLU A 33 -10.38 -5.55 3.93
C GLU A 33 -11.10 -5.74 2.59
N ARG A 34 -10.41 -5.51 1.46
CA ARG A 34 -10.98 -5.76 0.12
C ARG A 34 -11.15 -7.26 -0.16
N LEU A 35 -10.25 -8.10 0.32
CA LEU A 35 -10.42 -9.56 0.26
C LEU A 35 -11.66 -9.98 1.06
N VAL A 36 -11.82 -9.46 2.28
CA VAL A 36 -12.98 -9.74 3.14
C VAL A 36 -14.28 -9.30 2.48
N VAL A 37 -14.33 -8.09 1.92
CA VAL A 37 -15.48 -7.60 1.14
C VAL A 37 -15.85 -8.57 0.03
N TYR A 38 -14.87 -9.05 -0.74
CA TYR A 38 -15.10 -9.96 -1.86
C TYR A 38 -15.62 -11.33 -1.39
N VAL A 39 -14.99 -11.93 -0.38
CA VAL A 39 -15.35 -13.26 0.13
C VAL A 39 -16.71 -13.25 0.83
N CYS A 40 -17.02 -12.19 1.57
CA CYS A 40 -18.27 -12.06 2.33
C CYS A 40 -19.40 -11.39 1.52
N GLY A 41 -19.14 -10.92 0.30
CA GLY A 41 -20.15 -10.25 -0.54
C GLY A 41 -20.64 -8.91 0.03
N LEU A 42 -19.79 -8.20 0.76
CA LEU A 42 -20.15 -6.91 1.36
C LEU A 42 -20.24 -5.82 0.28
N SER A 43 -21.17 -4.88 0.43
CA SER A 43 -21.31 -3.75 -0.49
C SER A 43 -20.37 -2.59 -0.17
N ASN A 44 -19.89 -2.50 1.07
CA ASN A 44 -19.02 -1.43 1.55
C ASN A 44 -17.81 -1.99 2.32
N ILE A 45 -16.63 -1.40 2.08
CA ILE A 45 -15.39 -1.75 2.77
C ILE A 45 -15.41 -1.40 4.27
N ARG A 46 -16.25 -0.45 4.67
CA ARG A 46 -16.40 -0.06 6.08
C ARG A 46 -16.98 -1.17 6.94
N ASP A 47 -17.76 -2.08 6.35
CA ASP A 47 -18.37 -3.20 7.04
C ASP A 47 -17.38 -4.36 7.23
N ALA A 48 -16.21 -4.29 6.59
CA ALA A 48 -15.16 -5.29 6.67
C ALA A 48 -14.12 -5.02 7.77
N ILE A 49 -14.23 -3.89 8.47
CA ILE A 49 -13.32 -3.47 9.55
C ILE A 49 -14.11 -2.93 10.75
N PRO A 50 -13.79 -3.30 12.00
CA PRO A 50 -14.55 -2.84 13.17
C PRO A 50 -14.57 -1.33 13.37
N TYR A 51 -13.44 -0.66 13.08
CA TYR A 51 -13.25 0.77 13.29
C TYR A 51 -12.81 1.45 12.00
N PRO A 52 -13.73 1.71 11.06
CA PRO A 52 -13.38 2.30 9.77
C PRO A 52 -12.81 3.70 9.94
N ARG A 53 -11.87 4.07 9.07
CA ARG A 53 -11.27 5.41 9.01
C ARG A 53 -11.61 6.07 7.68
N ALA A 54 -12.05 7.31 7.74
CA ALA A 54 -12.38 8.10 6.56
C ALA A 54 -12.05 9.58 6.81
N PRO A 55 -11.88 10.40 5.76
CA PRO A 55 -11.71 11.84 5.94
C PRO A 55 -12.83 12.41 6.83
N GLY A 56 -12.46 13.06 7.94
CA GLY A 56 -13.41 13.60 8.91
C GLY A 56 -14.01 12.60 9.91
N SER A 57 -13.62 11.33 9.90
CA SER A 57 -14.14 10.28 10.80
C SER A 57 -13.03 9.38 11.33
N ALA A 58 -12.79 9.43 12.64
CA ALA A 58 -11.76 8.66 13.33
C ALA A 58 -12.19 8.15 14.72
N GLU A 59 -13.49 7.92 14.91
CA GLU A 59 -14.06 7.43 16.17
C GLU A 59 -13.87 5.92 16.36
N PHE A 60 -14.10 5.43 17.58
CA PHE A 60 -14.09 4.01 17.92
C PHE A 60 -15.53 3.50 17.92
#